data_AF-A0A3A8NR76-F1
#
_entry.id   AF-A0A3A8NR76-F1
#
_cell.length_a   1.000
_cell.length_b   1.000
_cell.length_c   1.000
_cell.angle_alpha   90.00
_cell.angle_beta   90.00
_cell.angle_gamma   90.00
#
_symmetry.space_group_name_H-M   'P 1'
#
loop_
_entity.id
_entity.type
_entity.pdbx_description
1 polymer ?
#
loop_
_entity_poly.entity_id
_entity_poly.type
_entity_poly.pdbx_seq_one_letter_code
_entity_poly.pdbx_strand_id
1 'polypeptide(L)'
;LMRGAGLVLRAGGRLVLYGPYFVEGTVPAPSNVAFDESLRARDPSWGVRELGAVTAEALRHGLTRERVVEMPSNNLTVVFSR
;
A
#
# COMPACT_ATOMS: atom_id res chain seq x y z
N LEU A 1 9.47 5.63 4.14
CA LEU A 1 8.46 6.34 3.30
C LEU A 1 7.46 7.13 4.15
N MET A 2 6.57 6.47 4.91
CA MET A 2 5.48 7.13 5.65
C MET A 2 5.94 8.25 6.57
N ARG A 3 6.92 7.99 7.45
CA ARG A 3 7.55 9.01 8.30
C ARG A 3 8.03 10.23 7.51
N GLY A 4 8.70 10.00 6.39
CA GLY A 4 9.22 11.07 5.54
C GLY A 4 8.09 11.93 4.97
N ALA A 5 7.07 11.30 4.38
CA ALA A 5 5.89 12.00 3.87
C ALA A 5 5.15 12.78 4.96
N GLY A 6 4.98 12.20 6.15
CA GLY A 6 4.36 12.87 7.30
C GLY A 6 5.11 14.11 7.80
N LEU A 7 6.43 14.17 7.57
CA LEU A 7 7.27 15.31 7.95
C LEU A 7 7.30 16.43 6.90
N VAL A 8 7.23 16.09 5.60
CA VAL A 8 7.47 17.07 4.52
C VAL A 8 6.21 17.57 3.83
N LEU A 9 5.09 16.83 3.90
CA LEU A 9 3.84 17.28 3.29
C LEU A 9 3.21 18.39 4.14
N ARG A 10 2.81 19.47 3.47
CA ARG A 10 1.94 20.50 4.04
C ARG A 10 0.53 19.96 4.28
N ALA A 11 -0.26 20.65 5.09
CA ALA A 11 -1.68 20.34 5.28
C ALA A 11 -2.40 20.22 3.93
N GLY A 12 -3.17 19.12 3.77
CA GLY A 12 -3.84 18.80 2.50
C GLY A 12 -2.93 18.27 1.39
N GLY A 13 -1.62 18.10 1.66
CA GLY A 13 -0.69 17.39 0.78
C GLY A 13 -1.03 15.90 0.71
N ARG A 14 -0.68 15.27 -0.42
CA ARG A 14 -1.05 13.88 -0.70
C ARG A 14 0.17 12.99 -0.93
N LEU A 15 0.12 11.78 -0.38
CA LEU A 15 0.99 10.67 -0.74
C LEU A 15 0.16 9.68 -1.55
N VAL A 16 0.58 9.39 -2.78
CA VAL A 16 -0.09 8.43 -3.67
C VAL A 16 0.81 7.23 -3.86
N LEU A 17 0.29 6.05 -3.54
CA LEU A 17 0.97 4.77 -3.76
C LEU A 17 0.23 3.98 -4.83
N TYR A 18 0.97 3.21 -5.62
CA TYR A 18 0.44 2.36 -6.67
C TYR A 18 1.12 0.99 -6.60
N GLY A 19 0.32 -0.07 -6.68
CA GLY A 19 0.84 -1.44 -6.79
C GLY A 19 -0.12 -2.50 -6.25
N PRO A 20 0.35 -3.74 -6.16
CA PRO A 20 -0.45 -4.83 -5.61
C PRO A 20 -0.53 -4.72 -4.10
N TYR A 21 -1.70 -5.05 -3.56
CA TYR A 21 -1.93 -5.18 -2.13
C TYR A 21 -2.78 -6.42 -1.86
N PHE A 22 -2.59 -7.01 -0.69
CA PHE A 22 -3.57 -7.91 -0.10
C PHE A 22 -4.59 -7.09 0.69
N VAL A 23 -5.85 -7.46 0.56
CA VAL A 23 -6.98 -6.75 1.17
C VAL A 23 -7.76 -7.76 2.02
N GLU A 24 -7.85 -7.48 3.31
CA GLU A 24 -8.56 -8.32 4.26
C GLU A 24 -10.00 -8.60 3.81
N GLY A 25 -10.44 -9.86 3.96
CA GLY A 25 -11.77 -10.31 3.52
C GLY A 25 -11.93 -10.48 2.00
N THR A 26 -10.87 -10.25 1.21
CA THR A 26 -10.89 -10.45 -0.25
C THR A 26 -10.02 -11.65 -0.63
N VAL A 27 -10.49 -12.46 -1.58
CA VAL A 27 -9.66 -13.52 -2.17
C VAL A 27 -8.60 -12.86 -3.06
N PRO A 28 -7.29 -13.05 -2.79
CA PRO A 28 -6.25 -12.46 -3.61
C PRO A 28 -6.27 -12.97 -5.06
N ALA A 29 -5.99 -12.08 -6.01
CA ALA A 29 -5.82 -12.49 -7.41
C ALA A 29 -4.63 -13.46 -7.53
N PRO A 30 -4.73 -14.53 -8.33
CA PRO A 30 -3.64 -15.51 -8.50
C PRO A 30 -2.31 -14.88 -8.95
N SER A 31 -2.37 -13.81 -9.75
CA SER A 31 -1.19 -13.06 -10.19
C SER A 31 -0.48 -12.35 -9.03
N ASN A 32 -1.22 -11.82 -8.05
CA ASN A 32 -0.63 -11.17 -6.88
C ASN A 32 0.00 -12.19 -5.93
N VAL A 33 -0.59 -13.39 -5.80
CA VAL A 33 -0.01 -14.50 -5.02
C VAL A 33 1.30 -14.96 -5.64
N ALA A 34 1.30 -15.29 -6.94
CA ALA A 34 2.51 -15.70 -7.64
C ALA A 34 3.61 -14.62 -7.62
N PHE A 35 3.23 -13.34 -7.67
CA PHE A 35 4.16 -12.23 -7.54
C PHE A 35 4.77 -12.14 -6.13
N ASP A 36 3.97 -12.29 -5.08
CA ASP A 36 4.45 -12.36 -3.69
C ASP A 36 5.45 -13.49 -3.49
N GLU A 37 5.14 -14.70 -3.97
CA GLU A 37 6.03 -15.86 -3.92
C GLU A 37 7.35 -15.58 -4.64
N SER A 38 7.30 -15.02 -5.85
CA SER A 38 8.48 -14.62 -6.62
C SER A 38 9.35 -13.60 -5.89
N LEU A 39 8.75 -12.64 -5.18
CA LEU A 39 9.49 -11.66 -4.37
C LEU A 39 10.17 -12.33 -3.17
N ARG A 40 9.42 -13.14 -2.42
CA ARG A 40 9.92 -13.84 -1.22
C ARG A 40 11.00 -14.85 -1.51
N ALA A 41 10.94 -15.51 -2.67
CA ALA A 41 11.98 -16.44 -3.12
C ALA A 41 13.34 -15.75 -3.34
N ARG A 42 13.34 -14.45 -3.67
CA ARG A 42 14.57 -13.65 -3.84
C ARG A 42 15.05 -13.06 -2.53
N ASP A 43 14.12 -12.58 -1.72
CA ASP A 43 14.38 -12.05 -0.39
C ASP A 43 13.15 -12.30 0.51
N PRO A 44 13.28 -13.11 1.58
CA PRO A 44 12.16 -13.42 2.47
C PRO A 44 11.51 -12.20 3.15
N SER A 45 12.21 -11.06 3.21
CA SER A 45 11.69 -9.79 3.75
C SER A 45 10.82 -9.02 2.75
N TRP A 46 10.83 -9.42 1.47
CA TRP A 46 9.99 -8.83 0.44
C TRP A 46 8.61 -9.48 0.43
N GLY A 47 7.75 -8.95 -0.45
CA GLY A 47 6.39 -9.44 -0.62
C GLY A 47 5.38 -8.33 -0.82
N VAL A 48 4.22 -8.72 -1.34
CA VAL A 48 3.03 -7.87 -1.46
C VAL A 48 2.56 -7.53 -0.04
N ARG A 49 2.20 -6.25 0.17
CA ARG A 49 1.84 -5.74 1.50
C ARG A 49 0.34 -5.86 1.73
N GLU A 50 -0.03 -6.10 2.98
CA GLU A 50 -1.41 -5.91 3.44
C GLU A 50 -1.78 -4.42 3.42
N LEU A 51 -2.88 -4.07 2.74
CA LEU A 51 -3.36 -2.70 2.67
C LEU A 51 -3.68 -2.14 4.06
N GLY A 52 -4.20 -2.98 4.96
CA GLY A 52 -4.47 -2.61 6.36
C GLY A 52 -3.20 -2.20 7.10
N ALA A 53 -2.12 -2.98 6.97
CA ALA A 53 -0.84 -2.69 7.60
C ALA A 53 -0.21 -1.39 7.06
N VAL A 54 -0.29 -1.18 5.74
CA VAL A 54 0.18 0.07 5.09
C VAL A 54 -0.62 1.27 5.59
N THR A 55 -1.93 1.10 5.74
CA THR A 55 -2.84 2.15 6.24
C THR A 55 -2.56 2.49 7.70
N ALA A 56 -2.35 1.48 8.55
CA ALA A 56 -2.00 1.67 9.95
C ALA A 56 -0.65 2.38 10.10
N GLU A 57 0.36 2.00 9.32
CA GLU A 57 1.67 2.65 9.34
C GLU A 57 1.58 4.10 8.85
N ALA A 58 0.81 4.39 7.80
CA ALA A 58 0.57 5.77 7.36
C ALA A 58 -0.05 6.62 8.49
N LEU A 59 -1.07 6.08 9.18
CA LEU A 59 -1.75 6.77 10.28
C LEU A 59 -0.81 7.13 11.42
N ARG A 60 0.14 6.25 11.77
CA ARG A 60 1.17 6.50 12.80
C ARG A 60 2.04 7.72 12.49
N HIS A 61 2.13 8.13 11.23
CA HIS A 61 2.89 9.32 10.78
C HIS A 61 1.99 10.47 10.35
N GLY A 62 0.73 10.49 10.80
CA GLY A 62 -0.22 11.57 10.56
C GLY A 62 -0.79 11.61 9.14
N LEU A 63 -0.72 10.50 8.40
CA LEU A 63 -1.30 10.39 7.07
C LEU A 63 -2.58 9.55 7.13
N THR A 64 -3.70 10.09 6.66
CA THR A 64 -5.00 9.40 6.68
C THR A 64 -5.33 8.87 5.29
N ARG A 65 -5.82 7.64 5.18
CA ARG A 65 -6.24 7.07 3.89
C ARG A 65 -7.49 7.78 3.38
N GLU A 66 -7.33 8.56 2.31
CA GLU A 66 -8.40 9.32 1.67
C GLU A 66 -9.18 8.46 0.66
N ARG A 67 -8.47 7.64 -0.12
CA ARG A 67 -9.08 6.87 -1.21
C ARG A 67 -8.31 5.61 -1.55
N VAL A 68 -9.04 4.60 -1.99
CA VAL A 68 -8.51 3.42 -2.69
C VAL A 68 -9.23 3.33 -4.02
N VAL A 69 -8.48 3.17 -5.10
CA VAL A 69 -9.02 3.07 -6.47
C VAL A 69 -8.49 1.79 -7.09
N GLU A 70 -9.39 0.96 -7.59
CA GLU A 70 -9.04 -0.23 -8.36
C GLU A 70 -8.41 0.19 -9.69
N MET A 71 -7.31 -0.48 -10.04
CA MET A 71 -6.57 -0.25 -11.26
C MET A 71 -6.47 -1.56 -12.06
N PRO A 72 -6.16 -1.49 -13.36
CA PRO A 72 -5.87 -2.68 -14.16
C PRO A 72 -4.77 -3.55 -13.52
N SER A 73 -4.77 -4.83 -13.91
CA SER A 73 -3.78 -5.83 -13.46
C SER A 73 -3.79 -6.09 -11.95
N ASN A 74 -4.97 -6.01 -11.31
CA ASN A 74 -5.17 -6.29 -9.88
C ASN A 74 -4.33 -5.38 -8.95
N ASN A 75 -4.01 -4.17 -9.42
CA ASN A 75 -3.32 -3.15 -8.64
C ASN A 75 -4.32 -2.18 -8.01
N LEU A 76 -3.88 -1.49 -6.96
CA LEU A 76 -4.62 -0.40 -6.35
C LEU A 76 -3.80 0.89 -6.42
N THR A 77 -4.51 2.00 -6.60
CA THR A 77 -3.99 3.32 -6.22
C THR A 77 -4.52 3.67 -4.84
N VAL A 78 -3.62 3.93 -3.89
CA VAL A 78 -3.97 4.30 -2.52
C VAL A 78 -3.51 5.73 -2.27
N VAL A 79 -4.46 6.59 -1.93
CA VAL A 79 -4.22 8.02 -1.66
C VAL A 79 -4.31 8.26 -0.17
N PHE A 80 -3.27 8.88 0.39
CA PHE A 80 -3.24 9.38 1.76
C PHE A 80 -3.14 10.90 1.76
N SER A 81 -3.79 11.55 2.72
CA SER A 81 -3.71 12.99 2.98
C SER A 81 -3.01 13.28 4.30
N ARG A 82 -2.30 14.42 4.39
CA ARG A 82 -1.64 14.90 5.61
C ARG A 82 -2.52 15.79 6.47
#